data_AF-A0A7G9G3J3-F1
#
_entry.id   AF-A0A7G9G3J3-F1
#
_cell.length_a   1.000
_cell.length_b   1.000
_cell.length_c   1.000
_cell.angle_alpha   90.00
_cell.angle_beta   90.00
_cell.angle_gamma   90.00
#
_symmetry.space_group_name_H-M   'P 1'
#
loop_
_entity.id
_entity.type
_entity.pdbx_description
1 polymer ?
#
loop_
_entity_poly.entity_id
_entity_poly.type
_entity_poly.pdbx_seq_one_letter_code
_entity_poly.pdbx_strand_id
1 'polypeptide(L)'
;MNQLNKIALVVSKVLEVLHWIGAAAAAGLLVCAVVAGDWICGILTRVMPELGKNLSVYGYEMTAVGADGKVRYAAVILFSIGAVLILSLMAMVFRNIYLIFKTAKGKTWFSKGSTPFQKDITRMVREIGIFYIAVPAAGLIMSGISRLVLGTEFAEISVNLEGFITGILILCLSQIFAYGAQLQNDVDGLL
;
A
#
# COMPACT_ATOMS: atom_id res chain seq x y z
N MET A 1 16.86 5.39 -24.23
CA MET A 1 15.76 5.07 -23.29
C MET A 1 14.56 4.65 -24.11
N ASN A 2 14.06 3.43 -23.94
CA ASN A 2 12.74 3.12 -24.48
C ASN A 2 11.71 3.93 -23.68
N GLN A 3 10.70 4.48 -24.35
CA GLN A 3 9.70 5.37 -23.74
C GLN A 3 9.02 4.75 -22.50
N LEU A 4 8.88 3.42 -22.50
CA LEU A 4 8.35 2.62 -21.39
C LEU A 4 9.06 2.88 -20.05
N ASN A 5 10.41 2.99 -20.04
CA ASN A 5 11.18 3.20 -18.81
C ASN A 5 11.14 4.66 -18.30
N LYS A 6 10.65 5.60 -19.10
CA LYS A 6 10.34 6.97 -18.64
C LYS A 6 8.97 7.00 -18.00
N ILE A 7 7.98 6.41 -18.69
CA ILE A 7 6.60 6.34 -18.22
C ILE A 7 6.53 5.63 -16.87
N ALA A 8 7.13 4.45 -16.73
CA ALA A 8 7.11 3.70 -15.47
C ALA A 8 7.72 4.49 -14.29
N LEU A 9 8.76 5.30 -14.54
CA LEU A 9 9.40 6.11 -13.52
C LEU A 9 8.52 7.28 -13.07
N VAL A 10 7.81 7.93 -14.00
CA VAL A 10 6.86 9.00 -13.67
C VAL A 10 5.65 8.44 -12.95
N VAL A 11 5.04 7.39 -13.50
CA VAL A 11 3.83 6.76 -12.95
C VAL A 11 4.08 6.24 -11.55
N SER A 12 5.19 5.53 -11.31
CA SER A 12 5.51 5.06 -9.96
C SER A 12 5.66 6.20 -8.95
N LYS A 13 6.28 7.32 -9.34
CA LYS A 13 6.41 8.46 -8.42
C LYS A 13 5.08 9.16 -8.14
N VAL A 14 4.25 9.33 -9.16
CA VAL A 14 2.91 9.91 -9.00
C VAL A 14 2.07 9.03 -8.08
N LEU A 15 2.05 7.72 -8.31
CA LEU A 15 1.31 6.78 -7.47
C LEU A 15 1.86 6.75 -6.04
N GLU A 16 3.18 6.76 -5.83
CA GLU A 16 3.77 6.89 -4.48
C GLU A 16 3.22 8.12 -3.73
N VAL A 17 3.20 9.28 -4.38
CA VAL A 17 2.73 10.54 -3.78
C VAL A 17 1.23 10.49 -3.48
N LEU A 18 0.41 9.98 -4.41
CA LEU A 18 -1.04 9.85 -4.21
C LEU A 18 -1.37 8.95 -3.01
N HIS A 19 -0.62 7.86 -2.82
CA HIS A 19 -0.80 6.99 -1.66
C HIS A 19 -0.40 7.66 -0.35
N TRP A 20 0.68 8.44 -0.32
CA TRP A 20 1.04 9.22 0.86
C TRP A 20 0.01 10.31 1.17
N ILE A 21 -0.56 10.97 0.16
CA ILE A 21 -1.66 11.92 0.35
C ILE A 21 -2.88 11.20 0.96
N GLY A 22 -3.24 10.04 0.42
CA GLY A 22 -4.33 9.22 0.97
C GLY A 22 -4.08 8.80 2.42
N ALA A 23 -2.86 8.34 2.74
CA ALA A 23 -2.47 7.98 4.10
C ALA A 23 -2.54 9.18 5.05
N ALA A 24 -2.06 10.35 4.61
CA ALA A 24 -2.14 11.59 5.39
C ALA A 24 -3.60 12.04 5.61
N ALA A 25 -4.46 11.91 4.59
CA ALA A 25 -5.88 12.20 4.70
C ALA A 25 -6.59 11.25 5.69
N ALA A 26 -6.29 9.95 5.63
CA ALA A 26 -6.80 8.96 6.58
C ALA A 26 -6.30 9.23 8.00
N ALA A 27 -5.04 9.64 8.17
CA ALA A 27 -4.50 10.03 9.48
C ALA A 27 -5.19 11.30 10.02
N GLY A 28 -5.43 12.30 9.16
CA GLY A 28 -6.20 13.49 9.52
C GLY A 28 -7.63 13.14 9.94
N LEU A 29 -8.30 12.25 9.19
CA LEU A 29 -9.63 11.75 9.53
C LEU A 29 -9.64 11.03 10.88
N LEU A 30 -8.62 10.19 11.15
CA LEU A 30 -8.46 9.52 12.44
C LEU A 30 -8.35 10.52 13.59
N VAL A 31 -7.49 11.54 13.44
CA VAL A 31 -7.32 12.59 14.46
C VAL A 31 -8.63 13.34 14.67
N CYS A 32 -9.32 13.74 13.61
CA CYS A 32 -10.63 14.39 13.71
C CYS A 32 -11.67 13.49 14.39
N ALA A 33 -11.70 12.19 14.09
CA ALA A 33 -12.62 11.24 14.70
C ALA A 33 -12.36 11.03 16.20
N VAL A 34 -11.10 11.08 16.62
CA VAL A 34 -10.71 10.93 18.03
C VAL A 34 -10.94 12.22 18.82
N VAL A 35 -10.61 13.39 18.25
CA VAL A 35 -10.66 14.68 18.97
C VAL A 35 -12.02 15.37 18.86
N ALA A 36 -12.69 15.24 17.72
CA ALA A 36 -13.92 15.95 17.37
C ALA A 36 -14.95 15.02 16.71
N GLY A 37 -15.14 13.83 17.30
CA GLY A 37 -15.95 12.73 16.76
C GLY A 37 -17.36 13.14 16.33
N ASP A 38 -18.08 13.89 17.17
CA ASP A 38 -19.46 14.33 16.87
C ASP A 38 -19.52 15.29 15.67
N TRP A 39 -18.55 16.21 15.58
CA TRP A 39 -18.47 17.17 14.49
C TRP A 39 -18.18 16.45 13.16
N ILE A 40 -17.18 15.57 13.12
CA ILE A 40 -16.81 14.87 11.89
C ILE A 40 -17.88 13.86 11.48
N CYS A 41 -18.50 13.13 12.41
CA CYS A 41 -19.60 12.22 12.10
C CYS A 41 -20.83 12.97 11.59
N GLY A 42 -21.10 14.17 12.13
CA GLY A 42 -22.15 15.05 11.63
C GLY A 42 -21.91 15.50 10.18
N ILE A 43 -20.67 15.86 9.84
CA ILE A 43 -20.29 16.18 8.45
C ILE A 43 -20.43 14.94 7.56
N LEU A 44 -19.84 13.81 7.96
CA LEU A 44 -19.86 12.57 7.17
C LEU A 44 -21.29 12.09 6.94
N THR A 45 -22.17 12.19 7.93
CA THR A 45 -23.59 11.79 7.79
C THR A 45 -24.33 12.62 6.74
N ARG A 46 -23.94 13.89 6.53
CA ARG A 46 -24.52 14.75 5.48
C ARG A 46 -23.98 14.43 4.09
N VAL A 47 -22.75 13.91 4.01
CA VAL A 47 -22.00 13.75 2.76
C VAL A 47 -22.03 12.30 2.23
N MET A 48 -22.11 11.31 3.12
CA MET A 48 -22.18 9.87 2.80
C MET A 48 -23.33 9.45 1.87
N PRO A 49 -24.53 10.08 1.86
CA PRO A 49 -25.57 9.74 0.91
C PRO A 49 -25.14 9.90 -0.56
N GLU A 50 -24.18 10.81 -0.85
CA GLU A 50 -23.67 11.07 -2.19
C GLU A 50 -22.42 10.23 -2.54
N LEU A 51 -21.60 9.89 -1.54
CA LEU A 51 -20.34 9.15 -1.72
C LEU A 51 -20.46 7.64 -1.55
N GLY A 52 -21.62 7.15 -1.10
CA GLY A 52 -21.84 5.74 -0.80
C GLY A 52 -21.57 5.40 0.67
N LYS A 53 -22.18 4.29 1.13
CA LYS A 53 -22.18 3.88 2.55
C LYS A 53 -20.94 3.07 2.95
N ASN A 54 -20.18 2.61 1.97
CA ASN A 54 -19.08 1.67 2.15
C ASN A 54 -17.74 2.40 2.01
N LEU A 55 -16.86 2.16 2.97
CA LEU A 55 -15.47 2.57 2.95
C LEU A 55 -14.63 1.37 2.49
N SER A 56 -13.78 1.58 1.48
CA SER A 56 -12.97 0.51 0.91
C SER A 56 -11.54 0.96 0.62
N VAL A 57 -10.56 0.13 0.96
CA VAL A 57 -9.16 0.36 0.60
C VAL A 57 -8.44 -0.98 0.41
N TYR A 58 -8.04 -1.29 -0.83
CA TYR A 58 -7.30 -2.51 -1.19
C TYR A 58 -7.87 -3.81 -0.58
N GLY A 59 -9.20 -3.99 -0.66
CA GLY A 59 -9.89 -5.18 -0.15
C GLY A 59 -10.22 -5.16 1.35
N TYR A 60 -9.83 -4.11 2.08
CA TYR A 60 -10.41 -3.83 3.40
C TYR A 60 -11.66 -2.99 3.22
N GLU A 61 -12.81 -3.59 3.54
CA GLU A 61 -14.12 -2.99 3.34
C GLU A 61 -14.92 -2.92 4.65
N MET A 62 -15.65 -1.82 4.82
CA MET A 62 -16.48 -1.62 5.99
C MET A 62 -17.64 -0.68 5.71
N THR A 63 -18.80 -1.00 6.28
CA THR A 63 -20.01 -0.18 6.21
C THR A 63 -19.97 0.85 7.35
N ALA A 64 -19.84 2.13 6.99
CA ALA A 64 -19.72 3.21 7.97
C ALA A 64 -21.07 3.72 8.48
N VAL A 65 -22.16 3.46 7.74
CA VAL A 65 -23.50 3.98 8.01
C VAL A 65 -24.40 2.90 8.58
N GLY A 66 -25.00 3.14 9.74
CA GLY A 66 -25.97 2.26 10.37
C GLY A 66 -27.32 2.22 9.66
N ALA A 67 -28.19 1.29 10.08
CA ALA A 67 -29.58 1.21 9.61
C ALA A 67 -30.39 2.48 9.95
N ASP A 68 -29.98 3.21 10.97
CA ASP A 68 -30.53 4.51 11.38
C ASP A 68 -30.04 5.68 10.50
N GLY A 69 -29.21 5.41 9.49
CA GLY A 69 -28.65 6.39 8.58
C GLY A 69 -27.50 7.21 9.17
N LYS A 70 -27.05 6.92 10.40
CA LYS A 70 -25.97 7.66 11.07
C LYS A 70 -24.62 7.00 10.84
N VAL A 71 -23.59 7.82 10.70
CA VAL A 71 -22.21 7.33 10.66
C VAL A 71 -21.76 6.92 12.06
N ARG A 72 -21.24 5.69 12.20
CA ARG A 72 -20.72 5.18 13.47
C ARG A 72 -19.27 5.63 13.65
N TYR A 73 -18.99 6.35 14.75
CA TYR A 73 -17.66 6.86 15.05
C TYR A 73 -16.59 5.76 15.11
N ALA A 74 -16.91 4.63 15.75
CA ALA A 74 -16.00 3.50 15.88
C ALA A 74 -15.62 2.89 14.52
N ALA A 75 -16.56 2.91 13.57
CA ALA A 75 -16.31 2.51 12.21
C ALA A 75 -15.27 3.46 11.58
N VAL A 76 -15.53 4.77 11.56
CA VAL A 76 -14.59 5.75 10.98
C VAL A 76 -13.16 5.62 11.53
N ILE A 77 -13.02 5.42 12.84
CA ILE A 77 -11.73 5.21 13.50
C ILE A 77 -11.02 3.95 12.97
N LEU A 78 -11.70 2.80 13.00
CA LEU A 78 -11.13 1.53 12.59
C LEU A 78 -10.74 1.53 11.11
N PHE A 79 -11.60 2.09 10.24
CA PHE A 79 -11.24 2.23 8.83
C PHE A 79 -10.02 3.13 8.64
N SER A 80 -9.98 4.26 9.33
CA SER A 80 -8.87 5.20 9.19
C SER A 80 -7.53 4.57 9.61
N ILE A 81 -7.50 3.77 10.67
CA ILE A 81 -6.30 3.02 11.09
C ILE A 81 -5.88 2.04 9.98
N GLY A 82 -6.80 1.24 9.47
CA GLY A 82 -6.52 0.28 8.40
C GLY A 82 -6.06 0.96 7.12
N ALA A 83 -6.71 2.05 6.74
CA ALA A 83 -6.38 2.85 5.56
C ALA A 83 -4.98 3.47 5.65
N VAL A 84 -4.60 4.06 6.79
CA VAL A 84 -3.25 4.58 7.00
C VAL A 84 -2.21 3.49 6.78
N LEU A 85 -2.40 2.32 7.39
CA LEU A 85 -1.45 1.21 7.29
C LEU A 85 -1.35 0.70 5.85
N ILE A 86 -2.49 0.39 5.21
CA ILE A 86 -2.55 -0.20 3.87
C ILE A 86 -2.01 0.77 2.81
N LEU A 87 -2.42 2.04 2.86
CA LEU A 87 -1.94 3.05 1.91
C LEU A 87 -0.44 3.31 2.07
N SER A 88 0.08 3.27 3.31
CA SER A 88 1.53 3.40 3.55
C SER A 88 2.32 2.21 2.96
N LEU A 89 1.81 0.98 3.10
CA LEU A 89 2.43 -0.19 2.46
C LEU A 89 2.46 -0.05 0.93
N MET A 90 1.35 0.39 0.33
CA MET A 90 1.28 0.59 -1.11
C MET A 90 2.15 1.76 -1.59
N ALA A 91 2.26 2.84 -0.81
CA ALA A 91 3.21 3.91 -1.08
C ALA A 91 4.66 3.37 -1.11
N MET A 92 5.01 2.47 -0.21
CA MET A 92 6.33 1.83 -0.17
C MET A 92 6.58 0.91 -1.37
N VAL A 93 5.56 0.20 -1.87
CA VAL A 93 5.64 -0.54 -3.15
C VAL A 93 6.05 0.39 -4.28
N PHE A 94 5.33 1.51 -4.47
CA PHE A 94 5.60 2.44 -5.56
C PHE A 94 6.93 3.18 -5.40
N ARG A 95 7.33 3.51 -4.17
CA ARG A 95 8.66 4.05 -3.86
C ARG A 95 9.75 3.09 -4.32
N ASN A 96 9.62 1.81 -4.04
CA ASN A 96 10.60 0.80 -4.44
C ASN A 96 10.64 0.62 -5.96
N ILE A 97 9.49 0.62 -6.64
CA ILE A 97 9.44 0.60 -8.11
C ILE A 97 10.19 1.81 -8.69
N TYR A 98 9.91 3.02 -8.19
CA TYR A 98 10.59 4.25 -8.62
C TYR A 98 12.11 4.15 -8.41
N LEU A 99 12.54 3.71 -7.22
CA LEU A 99 13.95 3.58 -6.90
C LEU A 99 14.65 2.49 -7.72
N ILE A 100 14.01 1.37 -8.03
CA ILE A 100 14.57 0.33 -8.93
C ILE A 100 14.91 0.94 -10.29
N PHE A 101 13.96 1.66 -10.91
CA PHE A 101 14.20 2.29 -12.22
C PHE A 101 15.24 3.40 -12.18
N LYS A 102 15.39 4.09 -11.04
CA LYS A 102 16.38 5.15 -10.86
C LYS A 102 17.78 4.58 -10.61
N THR A 103 17.88 3.56 -9.76
CA THR A 103 19.13 2.87 -9.41
C THR A 103 19.68 2.09 -10.60
N ALA A 104 18.84 1.37 -11.35
CA ALA A 104 19.29 0.63 -12.54
C ALA A 104 19.95 1.53 -13.61
N LYS A 105 19.75 2.86 -13.53
CA LYS A 105 20.34 3.88 -14.41
C LYS A 105 21.56 4.58 -13.80
N GLY A 106 22.07 4.15 -12.65
CA GLY A 106 23.18 4.84 -11.99
C GLY A 106 22.81 6.18 -11.36
N LYS A 107 21.51 6.51 -11.21
CA LYS A 107 21.05 7.87 -10.82
C LYS A 107 20.74 8.02 -9.34
N THR A 108 20.92 6.97 -8.54
CA THR A 108 20.85 7.04 -7.08
C THR A 108 22.26 7.11 -6.52
N TRP A 109 22.41 7.78 -5.37
CA TRP A 109 23.72 7.99 -4.74
C TRP A 109 24.40 6.69 -4.28
N PHE A 110 23.61 5.62 -4.09
CA PHE A 110 24.08 4.29 -3.68
C PHE A 110 24.23 3.32 -4.86
N SER A 111 24.08 3.78 -6.10
CA SER A 111 24.16 2.90 -7.27
C SER A 111 25.58 2.43 -7.56
N LYS A 112 25.75 1.15 -7.85
CA LYS A 112 27.04 0.55 -8.26
C LYS A 112 27.12 0.41 -9.78
N GLY A 113 27.07 1.54 -10.48
CA GLY A 113 27.00 1.58 -11.95
C GLY A 113 25.57 1.50 -12.49
N SER A 114 25.46 1.34 -13.82
CA SER A 114 24.18 1.31 -14.55
C SER A 114 23.75 -0.12 -14.87
N THR A 115 23.35 -0.86 -13.85
CA THR A 115 22.87 -2.25 -13.99
C THR A 115 21.70 -2.52 -13.04
N PRO A 116 20.69 -3.32 -13.46
CA PRO A 116 19.63 -3.75 -12.57
C PRO A 116 20.07 -4.83 -11.56
N PHE A 117 21.22 -5.47 -11.77
CA PHE A 117 21.70 -6.60 -10.99
C PHE A 117 22.59 -6.14 -9.84
N GLN A 118 21.97 -5.44 -8.88
CA GLN A 118 22.63 -4.93 -7.68
C GLN A 118 21.87 -5.37 -6.44
N LYS A 119 22.59 -5.61 -5.33
CA LYS A 119 22.03 -6.04 -4.05
C LYS A 119 20.88 -5.15 -3.56
N ASP A 120 20.98 -3.83 -3.74
CA ASP A 120 19.92 -2.89 -3.35
C ASP A 120 18.66 -3.05 -4.19
N ILE A 121 18.78 -3.31 -5.50
CA ILE A 121 17.63 -3.58 -6.37
C ILE A 121 16.98 -4.90 -5.99
N THR A 122 17.76 -5.95 -5.74
CA THR A 122 17.27 -7.22 -5.23
C THR A 122 16.49 -7.06 -3.92
N ARG A 123 16.99 -6.25 -2.98
CA ARG A 123 16.29 -5.92 -1.73
C ARG A 123 14.95 -5.23 -2.01
N MET A 124 14.93 -4.23 -2.89
CA MET A 124 13.72 -3.49 -3.22
C MET A 124 12.66 -4.37 -3.89
N VAL A 125 13.05 -5.28 -4.79
CA VAL A 125 12.13 -6.27 -5.39
C VAL A 125 11.56 -7.18 -4.30
N ARG A 126 12.39 -7.69 -3.39
CA ARG A 126 11.93 -8.51 -2.26
C ARG A 126 10.96 -7.77 -1.35
N GLU A 127 11.26 -6.52 -1.01
CA GLU A 127 10.39 -5.66 -0.20
C GLU A 127 9.02 -5.45 -0.87
N ILE A 128 8.96 -5.24 -2.19
CA ILE A 128 7.69 -5.16 -2.93
C ILE A 128 6.87 -6.43 -2.73
N GLY A 129 7.48 -7.61 -2.86
CA GLY A 129 6.80 -8.89 -2.63
C GLY A 129 6.24 -9.02 -1.21
N ILE A 130 7.03 -8.62 -0.20
CA ILE A 130 6.59 -8.61 1.21
C ILE A 130 5.42 -7.64 1.41
N PHE A 131 5.46 -6.43 0.84
CA PHE A 131 4.38 -5.46 0.99
C PHE A 131 3.08 -5.91 0.32
N TYR A 132 3.16 -6.56 -0.84
CA TYR A 132 2.00 -7.15 -1.51
C TYR A 132 1.32 -8.26 -0.70
N ILE A 133 2.08 -9.01 0.10
CA ILE A 133 1.54 -9.99 1.05
C ILE A 133 1.00 -9.28 2.31
N ALA A 134 1.69 -8.23 2.77
CA ALA A 134 1.33 -7.50 3.98
C ALA A 134 0.01 -6.73 3.84
N VAL A 135 -0.32 -6.20 2.66
CA VAL A 135 -1.58 -5.49 2.42
C VAL A 135 -2.83 -6.35 2.70
N PRO A 136 -3.03 -7.52 2.05
CA PRO A 136 -4.18 -8.37 2.35
C PRO A 136 -4.12 -8.96 3.76
N ALA A 137 -2.93 -9.23 4.31
CA ALA A 137 -2.79 -9.67 5.70
C ALA A 137 -3.27 -8.59 6.70
N ALA A 138 -2.92 -7.33 6.46
CA ALA A 138 -3.37 -6.22 7.28
C ALA A 138 -4.88 -5.97 7.11
N GLY A 139 -5.40 -6.03 5.88
CA GLY A 139 -6.83 -5.95 5.62
C GLY A 139 -7.61 -7.02 6.38
N LEU A 140 -7.13 -8.27 6.37
CA LEU A 140 -7.69 -9.37 7.16
C LEU A 140 -7.71 -9.10 8.66
N ILE A 141 -6.58 -8.67 9.22
CA ILE A 141 -6.47 -8.36 10.65
C ILE A 141 -7.45 -7.25 11.01
N MET A 142 -7.51 -6.19 10.20
CA MET A 142 -8.41 -5.06 10.43
C MET A 142 -9.89 -5.44 10.26
N SER A 143 -10.25 -6.28 9.29
CA SER A 143 -11.60 -6.83 9.15
C SER A 143 -11.98 -7.67 10.38
N GLY A 144 -11.06 -8.50 10.89
CA GLY A 144 -11.26 -9.27 12.13
C GLY A 144 -11.51 -8.37 13.34
N ILE A 145 -10.66 -7.37 13.56
CA ILE A 145 -10.84 -6.37 14.64
C ILE A 145 -12.17 -5.63 14.46
N SER A 146 -12.50 -5.22 13.24
CA SER A 146 -13.74 -4.49 12.96
C SER A 146 -14.98 -5.32 13.26
N ARG A 147 -14.98 -6.62 12.94
CA ARG A 147 -16.08 -7.51 13.32
C ARG A 147 -16.21 -7.69 14.83
N LEU A 148 -15.09 -7.80 15.54
CA LEU A 148 -15.10 -7.94 17.00
C LEU A 148 -15.66 -6.69 17.70
N VAL A 149 -15.40 -5.50 17.15
CA VAL A 149 -15.84 -4.23 17.75
C VAL A 149 -17.24 -3.81 17.31
N LEU A 150 -17.58 -3.97 16.03
CA LEU A 150 -18.81 -3.44 15.43
C LEU A 150 -19.91 -4.47 15.22
N GLY A 151 -19.56 -5.76 15.18
CA GLY A 151 -20.43 -6.87 14.81
C GLY A 151 -20.26 -7.30 13.35
N THR A 152 -20.83 -8.46 13.01
CA THR A 152 -20.68 -9.11 11.70
C THR A 152 -21.38 -8.38 10.55
N GLU A 153 -22.34 -7.50 10.85
CA GLU A 153 -23.13 -6.76 9.87
C GLU A 153 -22.38 -5.56 9.26
N PHE A 154 -21.30 -5.11 9.91
CA PHE A 154 -20.64 -3.84 9.57
C PHE A 154 -19.28 -4.02 8.87
N ALA A 155 -18.68 -5.20 8.97
CA ALA A 155 -17.37 -5.47 8.37
C ALA A 155 -17.38 -6.83 7.68
N GLU A 156 -16.93 -6.87 6.44
CA GLU A 156 -16.75 -8.11 5.70
C GLU A 156 -15.33 -8.64 5.90
N ILE A 157 -15.22 -9.95 6.17
CA ILE A 157 -13.96 -10.66 6.04
C ILE A 157 -13.93 -11.18 4.61
N SER A 158 -13.25 -10.43 3.76
CA SER A 158 -12.90 -10.85 2.41
C SER A 158 -11.39 -10.71 2.25
N VAL A 159 -10.83 -11.56 1.39
CA VAL A 159 -9.39 -11.55 1.08
C VAL A 159 -9.27 -11.56 -0.42
N ASN A 160 -8.66 -10.50 -0.97
CA ASN A 160 -8.24 -10.57 -2.34
C ASN A 160 -6.91 -11.36 -2.43
N LEU A 161 -6.99 -12.57 -3.00
CA LEU A 161 -5.83 -13.45 -3.20
C LEU A 161 -4.85 -12.92 -4.26
N GLU A 162 -5.28 -12.00 -5.13
CA GLU A 162 -4.43 -11.43 -6.19
C GLU A 162 -3.17 -10.77 -5.61
N GLY A 163 -3.31 -10.00 -4.53
CA GLY A 163 -2.18 -9.36 -3.86
C GLY A 163 -1.19 -10.38 -3.28
N PHE A 164 -1.73 -11.44 -2.68
CA PHE A 164 -0.92 -12.54 -2.12
C PHE A 164 -0.14 -13.29 -3.21
N ILE A 165 -0.81 -13.67 -4.30
CA ILE A 165 -0.20 -14.36 -5.44
C ILE A 165 0.87 -13.48 -6.09
N THR A 166 0.54 -12.20 -6.34
CA THR A 166 1.49 -11.22 -6.89
C THR A 166 2.73 -11.07 -6.00
N GLY A 167 2.53 -11.03 -4.67
CA GLY A 167 3.62 -10.96 -3.72
C GLY A 167 4.55 -12.17 -3.79
N ILE A 168 4.02 -13.39 -3.87
CA ILE A 168 4.81 -14.62 -4.05
C ILE A 168 5.61 -14.57 -5.35
N LEU A 169 4.97 -14.20 -6.47
CA LEU A 169 5.65 -14.10 -7.77
C LEU A 169 6.82 -13.12 -7.73
N ILE A 170 6.63 -11.96 -7.09
CA ILE A 170 7.68 -10.95 -6.93
C ILE A 170 8.81 -11.45 -6.00
N LEU A 171 8.49 -12.23 -4.96
CA LEU A 171 9.51 -12.87 -4.13
C LEU A 171 10.35 -13.88 -4.93
N CYS A 172 9.73 -14.69 -5.80
CA CYS A 172 10.45 -15.55 -6.73
C CYS A 172 11.34 -14.72 -7.68
N LEU A 173 10.82 -13.62 -8.23
CA LEU A 173 11.60 -12.72 -9.07
C LEU A 173 12.81 -12.13 -8.32
N SER A 174 12.66 -11.83 -7.03
CA SER A 174 13.77 -11.34 -6.21
C SER A 174 14.94 -12.35 -6.15
N GLN A 175 14.67 -13.65 -6.21
CA GLN A 175 15.72 -14.69 -6.25
C GLN A 175 16.48 -14.66 -7.58
N ILE A 176 15.78 -14.43 -8.70
CA ILE A 176 16.40 -14.28 -10.02
C ILE A 176 17.32 -13.05 -10.03
N PHE A 177 16.87 -11.93 -9.46
CA PHE A 177 17.70 -10.73 -9.30
C PHE A 177 18.90 -10.96 -8.39
N ALA A 178 18.75 -11.76 -7.32
CA ALA A 178 19.86 -12.12 -6.44
C ALA A 178 20.94 -12.91 -7.19
N TYR A 179 20.53 -13.90 -7.98
CA TYR A 179 21.45 -14.68 -8.81
C TYR A 179 22.12 -13.82 -9.88
N GLY A 180 21.37 -12.96 -10.58
CA GLY A 180 21.95 -12.03 -11.54
C GLY A 180 22.97 -11.07 -10.91
N ALA A 181 22.72 -10.60 -9.69
CA ALA A 181 23.67 -9.76 -8.96
C ALA A 181 24.94 -10.53 -8.55
N GLN A 182 24.83 -11.82 -8.25
CA GLN A 182 25.99 -12.69 -8.01
C GLN A 182 26.85 -12.81 -9.27
N LEU A 183 26.24 -13.16 -10.41
CA LEU A 183 26.94 -13.26 -11.70
C LEU A 183 27.64 -11.95 -12.08
N GLN A 184 26.98 -10.81 -11.85
CA GLN A 184 27.57 -9.50 -12.12
C GLN A 184 28.83 -9.27 -11.27
N ASN A 185 28.79 -9.58 -9.97
CA ASN A 185 29.96 -9.45 -9.10
C ASN A 185 31.10 -10.40 -9.49
N ASP A 186 30.76 -11.63 -9.91
CA ASP A 186 31.75 -12.62 -10.35
C ASP A 186 32.48 -12.12 -11.60
N VAL A 187 31.77 -11.52 -12.56
CA VAL A 187 32.39 -10.92 -13.76
C VAL A 187 33.20 -9.67 -13.43
N ASP A 188 32.64 -8.76 -12.62
CA ASP A 188 33.33 -7.51 -12.24
C ASP A 188 34.58 -7.78 -11.38
N GLY A 189 34.64 -8.91 -10.65
CA GLY A 189 35.80 -9.34 -9.88
C GLY A 189 36.91 -10.02 -10.69
N LEU A 190 36.64 -10.35 -11.97
CA LEU A 190 37.63 -10.92 -12.90
C LEU A 190 38.34 -9.85 -13.75
N LEU A 191 37.85 -8.61 -13.75
CA LEU A 191 38.39 -7.45 -14.46
C LEU A 191 39.26 -6.59 -13.53
#